data_AF-A0A959UEM8-F1
#
_entry.id   AF-A0A959UEM8-F1
#
_cell.length_a   1.000
_cell.length_b   1.000
_cell.length_c   1.000
_cell.angle_alpha   90.00
_cell.angle_beta   90.00
_cell.angle_gamma   90.00
#
_symmetry.space_group_name_H-M   'P 1'
#
loop_
_entity.id
_entity.type
_entity.pdbx_description
1 polymer ?
#
loop_
_entity_poly.entity_id
_entity_poly.type
_entity_poly.pdbx_seq_one_letter_code
_entity_poly.pdbx_strand_id
1 'polypeptide(L)'
;MGKLLFTHTYFYKFDAKQWENKKPYPPLGTITAASFLREKGYDVAMFDTNLADRPKDILPTLEKTQPEYLIIYDDGFNYLTKMCLTLMREAAFELIRIGKEKGCKVIVSSSDSTDHFEDYLKKGADVILLGEGEMSLLETVGKMESNTDLTEVKGIVYSKEGQTVNTGRRAVIEKLDELPMAAWDLVDMKTYQDIWFKNHGYFSLNIATTRGCPYNCNWCAKPIYGRKYNVRSPENVV
;
A
#
# COMPACT_ATOMS: atom_id res chain seq x y z
N MET A 1 19.67 8.05 -2.19
CA MET A 1 18.45 7.22 -2.14
C MET A 1 17.32 8.13 -2.52
N GLY A 2 16.45 7.68 -3.43
CA GLY A 2 15.45 8.49 -4.08
C GLY A 2 14.30 8.83 -3.15
N LYS A 3 13.49 9.80 -3.58
CA LYS A 3 12.32 10.27 -2.83
C LYS A 3 11.09 9.43 -3.16
N LEU A 4 10.48 8.83 -2.14
CA LEU A 4 9.25 8.04 -2.27
C LEU A 4 8.08 8.80 -1.67
N LEU A 5 7.01 8.93 -2.46
CA LEU A 5 5.70 9.32 -1.95
C LEU A 5 4.81 8.09 -1.86
N PHE A 6 4.50 7.67 -0.64
CA PHE A 6 3.50 6.64 -0.38
C PHE A 6 2.10 7.21 -0.45
N THR A 7 1.18 6.43 -0.99
CA THR A 7 -0.27 6.67 -0.98
C THR A 7 -0.97 5.31 -0.97
N HIS A 8 -2.28 5.30 -0.83
CA HIS A 8 -3.12 4.12 -1.06
C HIS A 8 -4.34 4.50 -1.89
N THR A 9 -5.26 3.57 -2.13
CA THR A 9 -6.40 3.79 -3.04
C THR A 9 -7.74 3.82 -2.31
N TYR A 10 -7.76 3.53 -1.01
CA TYR A 10 -8.99 3.62 -0.21
C TYR A 10 -9.33 5.08 0.12
N PHE A 11 -10.49 5.54 -0.36
CA PHE A 11 -11.10 6.82 -0.01
C PHE A 11 -12.32 6.56 0.87
N TYR A 12 -12.26 6.89 2.15
CA TYR A 12 -13.32 6.58 3.11
C TYR A 12 -14.68 7.17 2.71
N LYS A 13 -14.66 8.37 2.11
CA LYS A 13 -15.86 9.09 1.66
C LYS A 13 -16.55 8.45 0.45
N PHE A 14 -15.87 7.57 -0.28
CA PHE A 14 -16.47 6.86 -1.42
C PHE A 14 -17.39 5.72 -1.00
N ASP A 15 -17.27 5.25 0.25
CA ASP A 15 -18.19 4.28 0.82
C ASP A 15 -19.18 5.00 1.73
N ALA A 16 -20.38 5.27 1.23
CA ALA A 16 -21.41 6.02 1.96
C ALA A 16 -21.76 5.38 3.32
N LYS A 17 -21.77 4.05 3.40
CA LYS A 17 -22.07 3.32 4.64
C LYS A 17 -20.94 3.51 5.65
N GLN A 18 -19.69 3.40 5.20
CA GLN A 18 -18.56 3.68 6.07
C GLN A 18 -18.54 5.14 6.49
N TRP A 19 -18.76 6.07 5.57
CA TRP A 19 -18.80 7.50 5.85
C TRP A 19 -19.88 7.87 6.87
N GLU A 20 -21.03 7.21 6.85
CA GLU A 20 -22.08 7.35 7.87
C GLU A 20 -21.62 6.82 9.24
N ASN A 21 -20.89 5.70 9.28
CA ASN A 21 -20.42 5.10 10.54
C ASN A 21 -19.40 5.95 11.31
N LYS A 22 -18.66 6.85 10.65
CA LYS A 22 -17.63 7.72 11.25
C LYS A 22 -16.57 6.98 12.10
N LYS A 23 -16.06 5.86 11.59
CA LYS A 23 -15.01 5.02 12.19
C LYS A 23 -13.81 4.83 11.25
N PRO A 24 -13.15 5.92 10.80
CA PRO A 24 -11.99 5.79 9.93
C PRO A 24 -10.79 5.23 10.71
N TYR A 25 -9.99 4.39 10.08
CA TYR A 25 -8.72 3.89 10.62
C TYR A 25 -7.58 4.24 9.67
N PRO A 26 -6.43 4.74 10.16
CA PRO A 26 -5.27 4.98 9.30
C PRO A 26 -4.79 3.69 8.62
N PRO A 27 -4.15 3.81 7.44
CA PRO A 27 -3.79 2.67 6.60
C PRO A 27 -2.53 1.95 7.12
N LEU A 28 -2.70 1.08 8.14
CA LEU A 28 -1.60 0.48 8.91
C LEU A 28 -0.55 -0.23 8.04
N GLY A 29 -0.98 -1.00 7.04
CA GLY A 29 -0.07 -1.69 6.12
C GLY A 29 0.79 -0.71 5.30
N THR A 30 0.19 0.37 4.81
CA THR A 30 0.85 1.42 4.03
C THR A 30 1.93 2.12 4.85
N ILE A 31 1.60 2.56 6.07
CA ILE A 31 2.57 3.24 6.95
C ILE A 31 3.61 2.29 7.54
N THR A 32 3.34 0.99 7.59
CA THR A 32 4.36 -0.04 7.92
C THR A 32 5.36 -0.18 6.78
N ALA A 33 4.91 -0.27 5.53
CA ALA A 33 5.79 -0.32 4.36
C ALA A 33 6.62 0.95 4.22
N ALA A 34 6.00 2.13 4.43
CA ALA A 34 6.69 3.41 4.46
C ALA A 34 7.80 3.45 5.52
N SER A 35 7.51 2.97 6.75
CA SER A 35 8.49 2.85 7.84
C SER A 35 9.65 1.91 7.47
N PHE A 36 9.33 0.77 6.84
CA PHE A 36 10.34 -0.18 6.38
C PHE A 36 11.32 0.44 5.39
N LEU A 37 10.85 1.17 4.38
CA LEU A 37 11.72 1.86 3.42
C LEU A 37 12.51 3.00 4.09
N ARG A 38 11.88 3.72 5.03
CA ARG A 38 12.55 4.78 5.79
C ARG A 38 13.72 4.26 6.62
N GLU A 39 13.59 3.12 7.29
CA GLU A 39 14.70 2.48 8.02
C GLU A 39 15.83 1.99 7.11
N LYS A 40 15.56 1.77 5.82
CA LYS A 40 16.59 1.47 4.83
C LYS A 40 17.29 2.71 4.27
N GLY A 41 16.93 3.91 4.74
CA GLY A 41 17.60 5.17 4.40
C GLY A 41 16.94 5.96 3.28
N TYR A 42 15.75 5.58 2.84
CA TYR A 42 15.01 6.34 1.85
C TYR A 42 14.31 7.58 2.45
N ASP A 43 14.20 8.64 1.66
CA ASP A 43 13.38 9.81 1.97
C ASP A 43 11.91 9.50 1.64
N VAL A 44 11.07 9.46 2.68
CA VAL A 44 9.70 8.97 2.60
C VAL A 44 8.73 10.06 3.04
N ALA A 45 7.78 10.37 2.15
CA ALA A 45 6.60 11.16 2.43
C ALA A 45 5.33 10.34 2.19
N MET A 46 4.20 10.83 2.68
CA MET A 46 2.90 10.18 2.48
C MET A 46 1.83 11.18 2.05
N PHE A 47 0.94 10.73 1.18
CA PHE A 47 -0.38 11.30 0.96
C PHE A 47 -1.43 10.29 1.42
N ASP A 48 -2.21 10.64 2.43
CA ASP A 48 -3.26 9.80 2.99
C ASP A 48 -4.58 10.01 2.22
N THR A 49 -4.95 9.07 1.35
CA THR A 49 -6.19 9.17 0.58
C THR A 49 -7.43 8.92 1.40
N ASN A 50 -7.29 8.31 2.58
CA ASN A 50 -8.41 7.83 3.37
C ASN A 50 -9.38 8.96 3.69
N LEU A 51 -8.87 10.13 4.08
CA LEU A 51 -9.68 11.30 4.43
C LEU A 51 -9.79 12.34 3.30
N ALA A 52 -9.10 12.10 2.18
CA ALA A 52 -9.19 12.92 0.97
C ALA A 52 -10.56 12.78 0.29
N ASP A 53 -10.91 13.75 -0.56
CA ASP A 53 -12.18 13.73 -1.31
C ASP A 53 -12.04 13.05 -2.67
N ARG A 54 -10.86 13.13 -3.30
CA ARG A 54 -10.62 12.61 -4.65
C ARG A 54 -9.13 12.38 -4.95
N PRO A 55 -8.79 11.54 -5.94
CA PRO A 55 -7.40 11.30 -6.33
C PRO A 55 -6.58 12.57 -6.61
N LYS A 56 -7.18 13.58 -7.24
CA LYS A 56 -6.50 14.85 -7.58
C LYS A 56 -6.01 15.65 -6.38
N ASP A 57 -6.53 15.38 -5.18
CA ASP A 57 -6.09 16.08 -3.97
C ASP A 57 -4.62 15.75 -3.59
N ILE A 58 -4.00 14.75 -4.25
CA ILE A 58 -2.58 14.44 -4.13
C ILE A 58 -1.65 15.51 -4.75
N LEU A 59 -2.15 16.33 -5.66
CA LEU A 59 -1.33 17.25 -6.47
C LEU A 59 -0.46 18.22 -5.65
N PRO A 60 -0.96 18.89 -4.58
CA PRO A 60 -0.12 19.76 -3.76
C PRO A 60 1.01 19.00 -3.06
N THR A 61 0.77 17.75 -2.66
CA THR A 61 1.79 16.90 -2.06
C THR A 61 2.87 16.54 -3.07
N LEU A 62 2.49 16.14 -4.30
CA LEU A 62 3.45 15.89 -5.38
C LEU A 62 4.30 17.12 -5.73
N GLU A 63 3.71 18.30 -5.73
CA GLU A 63 4.42 19.55 -5.99
C GLU A 63 5.38 19.93 -4.87
N LYS A 64 5.00 19.69 -3.62
CA LYS A 64 5.84 19.95 -2.45
C LYS A 64 6.99 18.95 -2.32
N THR A 65 6.74 17.67 -2.54
CA THR A 65 7.73 16.61 -2.27
C THR A 65 8.60 16.30 -3.48
N GLN A 66 8.08 16.53 -4.69
CA GLN A 66 8.74 16.20 -5.97
C GLN A 66 9.35 14.79 -5.95
N PRO A 67 8.53 13.72 -5.77
CA PRO A 67 9.05 12.38 -5.58
C PRO A 67 9.47 11.76 -6.91
N GLU A 68 10.50 10.92 -6.86
CA GLU A 68 10.91 10.10 -8.01
C GLU A 68 10.00 8.88 -8.16
N TYR A 69 9.52 8.36 -7.03
CA TYR A 69 8.65 7.19 -6.98
C TYR A 69 7.31 7.53 -6.32
N LEU A 70 6.21 7.20 -6.99
CA LEU A 70 4.88 7.17 -6.41
C LEU A 70 4.54 5.72 -6.06
N ILE A 71 4.41 5.43 -4.78
CA ILE A 71 4.12 4.10 -4.27
C ILE A 71 2.64 4.04 -3.86
N ILE A 72 1.82 3.37 -4.66
CA ILE A 72 0.42 3.12 -4.35
C ILE A 72 0.36 1.78 -3.60
N TYR A 73 0.37 1.82 -2.28
CA TYR A 73 0.44 0.64 -1.42
C TYR A 73 -0.83 0.54 -0.57
N ASP A 74 -1.74 -0.35 -0.93
CA ASP A 74 -2.99 -0.54 -0.20
C ASP A 74 -2.80 -1.24 1.13
N ASP A 75 -3.58 -0.83 2.12
CA ASP A 75 -3.58 -1.46 3.43
C ASP A 75 -4.22 -2.86 3.35
N GLY A 76 -3.37 -3.89 3.45
CA GLY A 76 -3.79 -5.28 3.52
C GLY A 76 -4.53 -5.64 4.82
N PHE A 77 -4.62 -4.79 5.83
CA PHE A 77 -5.38 -5.08 7.05
C PHE A 77 -6.83 -4.63 7.00
N ASN A 78 -7.15 -3.66 6.15
CA ASN A 78 -8.52 -3.24 5.91
C ASN A 78 -9.25 -4.28 5.04
N TYR A 79 -10.50 -4.62 5.39
CA TYR A 79 -11.25 -5.60 4.59
C TYR A 79 -11.79 -4.99 3.29
N LEU A 80 -12.08 -3.68 3.25
CA LEU A 80 -12.67 -3.04 2.07
C LEU A 80 -11.67 -2.87 0.94
N THR A 81 -10.40 -2.65 1.26
CA THR A 81 -9.29 -2.69 0.29
C THR A 81 -9.14 -4.09 -0.33
N LYS A 82 -9.47 -5.16 0.41
CA LYS A 82 -9.48 -6.54 -0.10
C LYS A 82 -10.69 -6.89 -0.97
N MET A 83 -11.76 -6.10 -0.89
CA MET A 83 -12.97 -6.34 -1.69
C MET A 83 -12.83 -5.88 -3.14
N CYS A 84 -11.69 -5.28 -3.54
CA CYS A 84 -11.39 -4.95 -4.92
C CYS A 84 -12.50 -4.11 -5.59
N LEU A 85 -12.98 -3.07 -4.88
CA LEU A 85 -14.12 -2.27 -5.32
C LEU A 85 -13.77 -1.51 -6.61
N THR A 86 -14.64 -1.56 -7.62
CA THR A 86 -14.44 -0.88 -8.91
C THR A 86 -14.10 0.60 -8.75
N LEU A 87 -14.76 1.29 -7.82
CA LEU A 87 -14.50 2.71 -7.56
C LEU A 87 -13.07 2.97 -7.04
N MET A 88 -12.52 2.05 -6.24
CA MET A 88 -11.13 2.16 -5.76
C MET A 88 -10.14 1.81 -6.86
N ARG A 89 -10.48 0.85 -7.74
CA ARG A 89 -9.68 0.55 -8.95
C ARG A 89 -9.59 1.77 -9.87
N GLU A 90 -10.70 2.44 -10.16
CA GLU A 90 -10.69 3.67 -10.97
C GLU A 90 -9.87 4.79 -10.30
N ALA A 91 -9.98 4.92 -8.98
CA ALA A 91 -9.15 5.86 -8.22
C ALA A 91 -7.65 5.52 -8.33
N ALA A 92 -7.29 4.24 -8.27
CA ALA A 92 -5.93 3.77 -8.48
C ALA A 92 -5.41 4.11 -9.89
N PHE A 93 -6.23 3.90 -10.92
CA PHE A 93 -5.90 4.26 -12.30
C PHE A 93 -5.69 5.77 -12.47
N GLU A 94 -6.50 6.60 -11.81
CA GLU A 94 -6.30 8.04 -11.80
C GLU A 94 -4.99 8.44 -11.11
N LEU A 95 -4.68 7.85 -9.94
CA LEU A 95 -3.42 8.08 -9.22
C LEU A 95 -2.20 7.67 -10.06
N ILE A 96 -2.27 6.53 -10.76
CA ILE A 96 -1.22 6.10 -11.68
C ILE A 96 -1.00 7.18 -12.74
N ARG A 97 -2.06 7.60 -13.44
CA ARG A 97 -1.97 8.63 -14.48
C ARG A 97 -1.36 9.93 -13.94
N ILE A 98 -1.81 10.41 -12.79
CA ILE A 98 -1.28 11.61 -12.14
C ILE A 98 0.21 11.46 -11.84
N GLY A 99 0.63 10.33 -11.27
CA GLY A 99 2.04 10.03 -11.00
C GLY A 99 2.88 10.06 -12.27
N LYS A 100 2.41 9.43 -13.35
CA LYS A 100 3.11 9.43 -14.65
C LYS A 100 3.19 10.83 -15.26
N GLU A 101 2.12 11.63 -15.20
CA GLU A 101 2.09 13.02 -15.66
C GLU A 101 3.08 13.92 -14.90
N LYS A 102 3.34 13.61 -13.62
CA LYS A 102 4.35 14.28 -12.80
C LYS A 102 5.76 13.66 -12.93
N GLY A 103 5.95 12.69 -13.83
CA GLY A 103 7.25 12.09 -14.12
C GLY A 103 7.70 10.99 -13.16
N CYS A 104 6.84 10.53 -12.26
CA CYS A 104 7.19 9.49 -11.30
C CYS A 104 7.29 8.10 -11.96
N LYS A 105 8.11 7.24 -11.36
CA LYS A 105 7.96 5.78 -11.46
C LYS A 105 6.86 5.36 -10.50
N VAL A 106 5.87 4.64 -11.00
CA VAL A 106 4.68 4.25 -10.24
C VAL A 106 4.75 2.76 -9.93
N ILE A 107 4.76 2.43 -8.64
CA ILE A 107 4.76 1.05 -8.14
C ILE A 107 3.46 0.83 -7.38
N VAL A 108 2.77 -0.27 -7.66
CA VAL A 108 1.45 -0.56 -7.08
C VAL A 108 1.48 -1.87 -6.30
N SER A 109 0.92 -1.88 -5.10
CA SER A 109 0.69 -3.07 -4.29
C SER A 109 -0.74 -3.04 -3.78
N SER A 110 -1.57 -3.94 -4.28
CA SER A 110 -2.95 -4.12 -3.79
C SER A 110 -3.45 -5.52 -4.07
N SER A 111 -4.52 -5.91 -3.38
CA SER A 111 -5.23 -7.16 -3.67
C SER A 111 -5.73 -7.17 -5.12
N ASP A 112 -6.30 -6.06 -5.57
CA ASP A 112 -6.87 -5.90 -6.90
C ASP A 112 -5.80 -5.94 -8.01
N SER A 113 -4.67 -5.26 -7.81
CA SER A 113 -3.55 -5.27 -8.76
C SER A 113 -2.84 -6.61 -8.82
N THR A 114 -2.80 -7.38 -7.73
CA THR A 114 -2.28 -8.76 -7.74
C THR A 114 -3.09 -9.66 -8.68
N ASP A 115 -4.42 -9.50 -8.72
CA ASP A 115 -5.30 -10.32 -9.54
C ASP A 115 -5.50 -9.74 -10.96
N HIS A 116 -5.34 -8.43 -11.16
CA HIS A 116 -5.61 -7.71 -12.41
C HIS A 116 -4.39 -6.91 -12.92
N PHE A 117 -3.17 -7.42 -12.70
CA PHE A 117 -1.93 -6.67 -12.99
C PHE A 117 -1.85 -6.13 -14.42
N GLU A 118 -2.41 -6.84 -15.41
CA GLU A 118 -2.41 -6.38 -16.81
C GLU A 118 -3.14 -5.05 -16.99
N ASP A 119 -4.25 -4.85 -16.28
CA ASP A 119 -5.03 -3.62 -16.37
C ASP A 119 -4.27 -2.44 -15.74
N TYR A 120 -3.58 -2.69 -14.63
CA TYR A 120 -2.73 -1.67 -13.99
C TYR A 120 -1.52 -1.30 -14.85
N LEU A 121 -0.88 -2.28 -15.49
CA LEU A 121 0.22 -2.02 -16.44
C LEU A 121 -0.27 -1.23 -17.65
N LYS A 122 -1.42 -1.58 -18.23
CA LYS A 122 -2.04 -0.82 -19.34
C LYS A 122 -2.36 0.63 -18.97
N LYS A 123 -2.61 0.90 -17.68
CA LYS A 123 -2.87 2.26 -17.16
C LYS A 123 -1.60 3.04 -16.83
N GLY A 124 -0.42 2.42 -16.95
CA GLY A 124 0.88 3.09 -16.87
C GLY A 124 1.66 2.81 -15.59
N ALA A 125 1.23 1.86 -14.75
CA ALA A 125 2.05 1.40 -13.63
C ALA A 125 3.37 0.79 -14.16
N ASP A 126 4.50 1.12 -13.54
CA ASP A 126 5.80 0.59 -13.94
C ASP A 126 6.01 -0.82 -13.36
N VAL A 127 5.59 -1.05 -12.11
CA VAL A 127 5.70 -2.36 -11.44
C VAL A 127 4.47 -2.62 -10.55
N ILE A 128 4.00 -3.87 -10.56
CA ILE A 128 3.00 -4.40 -9.64
C ILE A 128 3.67 -5.36 -8.66
N LEU A 129 3.46 -5.18 -7.36
CA LEU A 129 3.94 -6.07 -6.32
C LEU A 129 2.90 -7.16 -6.06
N LEU A 130 3.34 -8.42 -6.07
CA LEU A 130 2.51 -9.60 -5.83
C LEU A 130 2.69 -10.11 -4.40
N GLY A 131 1.60 -10.18 -3.64
CA GLY A 131 1.64 -10.68 -2.27
C GLY A 131 2.08 -9.60 -1.26
N GLU A 132 2.82 -10.02 -0.22
CA GLU A 132 3.48 -9.09 0.71
C GLU A 132 4.56 -8.28 -0.02
N GLY A 133 4.42 -6.95 0.01
CA GLY A 133 5.14 -6.06 -0.89
C GLY A 133 6.42 -5.46 -0.33
N GLU A 134 6.65 -5.46 0.99
CA GLU A 134 7.72 -4.68 1.62
C GLU A 134 9.12 -5.02 1.08
N MET A 135 9.45 -6.31 1.01
CA MET A 135 10.76 -6.76 0.52
C MET A 135 10.89 -6.61 -1.00
N SER A 136 9.81 -6.90 -1.74
CA SER A 136 9.76 -6.72 -3.19
C SER A 136 9.92 -5.25 -3.58
N LEU A 137 9.32 -4.35 -2.81
CA LEU A 137 9.42 -2.90 -3.00
C LEU A 137 10.85 -2.42 -2.80
N LEU A 138 11.51 -2.82 -1.72
CA LEU A 138 12.91 -2.47 -1.43
C LEU A 138 13.83 -2.91 -2.57
N GLU A 139 13.74 -4.16 -3.01
CA GLU A 139 14.55 -4.68 -4.12
C GLU A 139 14.22 -3.99 -5.44
N THR A 140 12.93 -3.72 -5.71
CA THR A 140 12.49 -3.04 -6.94
C THR A 140 13.07 -1.63 -7.02
N VAL A 141 12.90 -0.83 -5.98
CA VAL A 141 13.39 0.56 -5.95
C VAL A 141 14.92 0.57 -6.05
N GLY A 142 15.61 -0.27 -5.29
CA GLY A 142 17.08 -0.36 -5.35
C GLY A 142 17.58 -0.71 -6.75
N LYS A 143 16.97 -1.70 -7.43
CA LYS A 143 17.35 -2.10 -8.79
C LYS A 143 17.00 -1.03 -9.84
N MET A 144 15.91 -0.28 -9.66
CA MET A 144 15.55 0.86 -10.51
C MET A 144 16.54 2.01 -10.38
N GLU A 145 16.96 2.36 -9.16
CA GLU A 145 17.96 3.40 -8.91
C GLU A 145 19.32 3.07 -9.54
N SER A 146 19.73 1.79 -9.49
CA SER A 146 20.97 1.33 -10.11
C SER A 146 20.83 1.04 -11.62
N ASN A 147 19.66 1.27 -12.23
CA ASN A 147 19.35 0.92 -13.63
C ASN A 147 19.72 -0.53 -13.99
N THR A 148 19.46 -1.45 -13.07
CA THR A 148 19.72 -2.88 -13.24
C THR A 148 18.44 -3.67 -13.53
N ASP A 149 18.58 -4.88 -14.09
CA ASP A 149 17.44 -5.70 -14.46
C ASP A 149 16.61 -6.16 -13.24
N LEU A 150 15.29 -6.17 -13.41
CA LEU A 150 14.31 -6.55 -12.39
C LEU A 150 13.99 -8.05 -12.39
N THR A 151 14.55 -8.82 -13.33
CA THR A 151 14.26 -10.26 -13.51
C THR A 151 14.53 -11.12 -12.28
N GLU A 152 15.46 -10.70 -11.41
CA GLU A 152 15.79 -11.40 -10.16
C GLU A 152 14.92 -11.00 -8.96
N VAL A 153 14.17 -9.90 -9.08
CA VAL A 153 13.31 -9.41 -7.98
C VAL A 153 12.10 -10.32 -7.89
N LYS A 154 11.95 -11.05 -6.78
CA LYS A 154 10.80 -11.94 -6.58
C LYS A 154 9.54 -11.16 -6.21
N GLY A 155 8.38 -11.63 -6.63
CA GLY A 155 7.10 -11.07 -6.20
C GLY A 155 6.69 -9.82 -6.97
N ILE A 156 7.03 -9.71 -8.26
CA ILE A 156 6.64 -8.56 -9.08
C ILE A 156 6.15 -8.93 -10.48
N VAL A 157 5.39 -8.03 -11.07
CA VAL A 157 5.03 -8.03 -12.50
C VAL A 157 5.35 -6.66 -13.09
N TYR A 158 5.97 -6.63 -14.25
CA TYR A 158 6.32 -5.39 -14.95
C TYR A 158 6.34 -5.58 -16.47
N SER A 159 6.44 -4.49 -17.22
CA SER A 159 6.60 -4.56 -18.68
C SER A 159 8.07 -4.39 -19.08
N LYS A 160 8.58 -5.30 -19.90
CA LYS A 160 9.90 -5.23 -20.54
C LYS A 160 9.70 -5.41 -22.04
N GLU A 161 10.09 -4.41 -22.84
CA GLU A 161 9.99 -4.45 -24.30
C GLU A 161 8.57 -4.76 -24.81
N GLY A 162 7.55 -4.26 -24.10
CA GLY A 162 6.14 -4.49 -24.44
C GLY A 162 5.59 -5.86 -24.01
N GLN A 163 6.39 -6.71 -23.38
CA GLN A 163 5.97 -8.00 -22.84
C GLN A 163 5.83 -7.94 -21.32
N THR A 164 4.80 -8.61 -20.80
CA THR A 164 4.60 -8.79 -19.36
C THR A 164 5.60 -9.80 -18.81
N VAL A 165 6.45 -9.36 -17.89
CA VAL A 165 7.37 -10.23 -17.13
C VAL A 165 6.80 -10.42 -15.73
N ASN A 166 6.58 -11.68 -15.34
CA ASN A 166 6.09 -12.06 -14.01
C ASN A 166 7.16 -12.92 -13.32
N THR A 167 7.72 -12.45 -12.21
CA THR A 167 8.81 -13.14 -11.49
C THR A 167 8.31 -14.14 -10.44
N GLY A 168 7.01 -14.44 -10.48
CA GLY A 168 6.35 -15.34 -9.53
C GLY A 168 6.12 -14.70 -8.16
N ARG A 169 5.43 -15.41 -7.27
CA ARG A 169 5.16 -14.94 -5.90
C ARG A 169 6.39 -15.12 -5.00
N ARG A 170 6.60 -14.16 -4.09
CA ARG A 170 7.58 -14.26 -3.00
C ARG A 170 7.00 -15.10 -1.85
N ALA A 171 7.88 -15.71 -1.05
CA ALA A 171 7.49 -16.28 0.23
C ALA A 171 6.99 -15.17 1.20
N VAL A 172 6.00 -15.49 2.02
CA VAL A 172 5.49 -14.57 3.05
C VAL A 172 6.54 -14.31 4.13
N ILE A 173 6.46 -13.15 4.79
CA ILE A 173 7.34 -12.80 5.90
C ILE A 173 6.94 -13.63 7.12
N GLU A 174 7.85 -14.47 7.61
CA GLU A 174 7.60 -15.34 8.76
C GLU A 174 7.90 -14.65 10.10
N LYS A 175 8.95 -13.83 10.14
CA LYS A 175 9.37 -13.09 11.33
C LYS A 175 8.85 -11.66 11.26
N LEU A 176 7.63 -11.45 11.77
CA LEU A 176 6.97 -10.14 11.68
C LEU A 176 7.69 -9.05 12.49
N ASP A 177 8.45 -9.43 13.51
CA ASP A 177 9.25 -8.51 14.32
C ASP A 177 10.40 -7.85 13.55
N GLU A 178 10.79 -8.40 12.40
CA GLU A 178 11.76 -7.77 11.50
C GLU A 178 11.17 -6.57 10.75
N LEU A 179 9.84 -6.41 10.74
CA LEU A 179 9.18 -5.22 10.24
C LEU A 179 9.11 -4.16 11.33
N PRO A 180 9.48 -2.90 11.01
CA PRO A 180 9.47 -1.85 12.00
C PRO A 180 8.06 -1.48 12.45
N MET A 181 8.01 -0.68 13.50
CA MET A 181 6.78 -0.02 13.91
C MET A 181 6.28 0.90 12.79
N ALA A 182 4.97 0.96 12.65
CA ALA A 182 4.31 1.80 11.67
C ALA A 182 4.71 3.28 11.83
N ALA A 183 4.90 3.97 10.70
CA ALA A 183 5.24 5.39 10.66
C ALA A 183 4.02 6.27 10.96
N TRP A 184 3.54 6.24 12.19
CA TRP A 184 2.38 7.01 12.64
C TRP A 184 2.56 8.53 12.51
N ASP A 185 3.80 8.99 12.42
CA ASP A 185 4.14 10.39 12.16
C ASP A 185 3.79 10.87 10.74
N LEU A 186 3.54 9.94 9.80
CA LEU A 186 3.15 10.26 8.41
C LEU A 186 1.65 10.52 8.24
N VAL A 187 0.83 10.28 9.27
CA VAL A 187 -0.63 10.46 9.21
C VAL A 187 -1.07 11.60 10.13
N ASP A 188 -2.09 12.33 9.72
CA ASP A 188 -2.73 13.34 10.59
C ASP A 188 -3.64 12.66 11.62
N MET A 189 -3.01 12.11 12.65
CA MET A 189 -3.68 11.39 13.72
C MET A 189 -4.76 12.23 14.41
N LYS A 190 -4.58 13.56 14.47
CA LYS A 190 -5.54 14.44 15.13
C LYS A 190 -6.87 14.44 14.39
N THR A 191 -6.87 14.49 13.07
CA THR A 191 -8.10 14.43 12.28
C THR A 191 -8.85 13.10 12.49
N TYR A 192 -8.14 11.97 12.58
CA TYR A 192 -8.76 10.69 12.93
C TYR A 192 -9.39 10.70 14.33
N GLN A 193 -8.65 11.17 15.33
CA GLN A 193 -9.13 11.28 16.71
C GLN A 193 -10.37 12.18 16.81
N ASP A 194 -10.35 13.35 16.15
CA ASP A 194 -11.45 14.29 16.17
C ASP A 194 -12.74 13.69 15.57
N ILE A 195 -12.64 12.93 14.47
CA ILE A 195 -13.78 12.22 13.89
C ILE A 195 -14.34 11.20 14.90
N TRP A 196 -13.47 10.42 15.53
CA TRP A 196 -13.88 9.40 16.50
C TRP A 196 -14.52 9.98 17.75
N PHE A 197 -13.86 10.93 18.42
CA PHE A 197 -14.39 11.55 19.63
C PHE A 197 -15.71 12.27 19.37
N LYS A 198 -15.82 13.00 18.25
CA LYS A 198 -17.05 13.73 17.90
C LYS A 198 -18.26 12.80 17.71
N ASN A 199 -18.06 11.59 17.19
CA ASN A 199 -19.17 10.71 16.82
C ASN A 199 -19.38 9.53 17.79
N HIS A 200 -18.37 9.14 18.56
CA HIS A 200 -18.41 7.94 19.42
C HIS A 200 -17.98 8.21 20.87
N GLY A 201 -17.40 9.36 21.19
CA GLY A 201 -16.95 9.71 22.56
C GLY A 201 -15.68 9.02 23.04
N TYR A 202 -15.06 8.18 22.21
CA TYR A 202 -13.76 7.53 22.46
C TYR A 202 -12.96 7.44 21.16
N PHE A 203 -11.67 7.10 21.28
CA PHE A 203 -10.79 6.82 20.14
C PHE A 203 -10.44 5.34 20.06
N SER A 204 -10.42 4.81 18.84
CA SER A 204 -10.02 3.44 18.52
C SER A 204 -8.95 3.47 17.44
N LEU A 205 -7.93 2.62 17.59
CA LEU A 205 -6.84 2.47 16.63
C LEU A 205 -6.64 0.99 16.27
N ASN A 206 -6.29 0.73 15.02
CA ASN A 206 -6.01 -0.62 14.53
C ASN A 206 -4.59 -1.06 14.88
N ILE A 207 -4.45 -2.32 15.26
CA ILE A 207 -3.18 -3.03 15.45
C ILE A 207 -3.26 -4.38 14.74
N ALA A 208 -2.15 -4.78 14.11
CA ALA A 208 -2.01 -6.09 13.48
C ALA A 208 -0.95 -6.91 14.22
N THR A 209 -1.40 -7.92 14.96
CA THR A 209 -0.52 -8.83 15.70
C THR A 209 -0.08 -10.02 14.84
N THR A 210 -0.81 -10.31 13.75
CA THR A 210 -0.57 -11.48 12.90
C THR A 210 -0.77 -11.17 11.42
N ARG A 211 -0.18 -12.00 10.55
CA ARG A 211 -0.40 -12.03 9.10
C ARG A 211 -0.70 -13.46 8.66
N GLY A 212 -1.61 -13.57 7.68
CA GLY A 212 -2.03 -14.84 7.08
C GLY A 212 -3.04 -15.63 7.92
N CYS A 213 -3.60 -16.67 7.30
CA CYS A 213 -4.67 -17.47 7.90
C CYS A 213 -4.56 -18.93 7.41
N PRO A 214 -4.52 -19.94 8.30
CA PRO A 214 -4.26 -21.33 7.94
C PRO A 214 -5.48 -22.06 7.36
N TYR A 215 -6.67 -21.46 7.44
CA TYR A 215 -7.90 -22.05 6.93
C TYR A 215 -8.04 -21.96 5.40
N ASN A 216 -8.86 -22.81 4.79
CA ASN A 216 -9.13 -22.81 3.35
C ASN A 216 -10.63 -22.58 3.06
N CYS A 217 -11.20 -21.52 3.62
CA CYS A 217 -12.59 -21.13 3.36
C CYS A 217 -12.80 -20.89 1.86
N ASN A 218 -13.81 -21.52 1.28
CA ASN A 218 -14.14 -21.47 -0.16
C ASN A 218 -14.53 -20.06 -0.66
N TRP A 219 -14.89 -19.15 0.24
CA TRP A 219 -15.30 -17.77 -0.06
C TRP A 219 -14.20 -16.74 0.23
N CYS A 220 -13.05 -17.13 0.80
CA CYS A 220 -12.02 -16.19 1.23
C CYS A 220 -10.98 -15.95 0.13
N ALA A 221 -10.86 -14.71 -0.33
CA ALA A 221 -9.75 -14.27 -1.18
C ALA A 221 -8.48 -14.03 -0.33
N LYS A 222 -7.35 -14.60 -0.76
CA LYS A 222 -6.03 -14.44 -0.11
C LYS A 222 -4.94 -14.02 -1.12
N PRO A 223 -5.12 -12.89 -1.81
CA PRO A 223 -4.15 -12.45 -2.83
C PRO A 223 -2.83 -12.01 -2.21
N ILE A 224 -2.88 -11.36 -1.03
CA ILE A 224 -1.71 -10.77 -0.35
C ILE A 224 -1.05 -11.74 0.62
N TYR A 225 -1.77 -12.14 1.68
CA TYR A 225 -1.22 -12.96 2.74
C TYR A 225 -1.42 -14.45 2.47
N GLY A 226 -0.41 -15.24 2.80
CA GLY A 226 -0.41 -16.68 2.59
C GLY A 226 -1.23 -17.48 3.60
N ARG A 227 -1.03 -18.80 3.57
CA ARG A 227 -1.69 -19.78 4.45
C ARG A 227 -0.95 -20.03 5.76
N LYS A 228 0.18 -19.36 6.01
CA LYS A 228 0.87 -19.45 7.29
C LYS A 228 0.29 -18.41 8.25
N TYR A 229 0.13 -18.78 9.51
CA TYR A 229 -0.23 -17.86 10.58
C TYR A 229 1.06 -17.36 11.22
N ASN A 230 1.54 -16.22 10.74
CA ASN A 230 2.76 -15.60 11.25
C ASN A 230 2.36 -14.58 12.32
N VAL A 231 3.10 -14.56 13.43
CA VAL A 231 2.75 -13.78 14.62
C VAL A 231 3.91 -12.85 14.98
N ARG A 232 3.57 -11.65 15.47
CA ARG A 232 4.52 -10.81 16.22
C ARG A 232 4.74 -11.39 17.61
N SER A 233 5.91 -11.19 18.19
CA SER A 233 6.13 -11.52 19.60
C SER A 233 5.27 -10.63 20.51
N PRO A 234 4.85 -11.12 21.70
CA PRO A 234 4.10 -10.31 22.65
C PRO A 234 4.82 -9.00 22.99
N GLU A 235 6.15 -9.03 23.16
CA GLU A 235 6.98 -7.87 23.47
C GLU A 235 7.01 -6.83 22.35
N ASN A 236 6.81 -7.25 21.10
CA ASN A 236 6.70 -6.33 19.97
C ASN A 236 5.28 -5.73 19.85
N VAL A 237 4.28 -6.30 20.53
CA VAL A 237 2.88 -5.85 20.49
C VAL A 237 2.55 -4.88 21.63
N VAL A 238 3.15 -5.03 22.81
CA VAL A 238 2.82 -4.26 24.04
C VAL A 238 3.79 -3.13 24.36
#